data_AF-A0A2D9YFD1-F1
#
_entry.id   AF-A0A2D9YFD1-F1
#
_cell.length_a   1.000
_cell.length_b   1.000
_cell.length_c   1.000
_cell.angle_alpha   90.00
_cell.angle_beta   90.00
_cell.angle_gamma   90.00
#
_symmetry.space_group_name_H-M   'P 1'
#
loop_
_entity.id
_entity.type
_entity.pdbx_description
1 polymer ?
#
loop_
_entity_poly.entity_id
_entity_poly.type
_entity_poly.pdbx_seq_one_letter_code
_entity_poly.pdbx_strand_id
1 'polypeptide(L)'
;GDEPERIIHTTLDLTENWKEWKVKEKTTILEPQLKWEGVELDLRQSVMGAVQSRVRELRDPCIFEDIDGIVYLLYCGAGESGIGIVKINNI
;
A
#
# COMPACT_ATOMS: atom_id res chain seq x y z
N GLY A 1 -8.49 10.61 -3.49
CA GLY A 1 -7.78 9.88 -2.44
C GLY A 1 -6.50 10.60 -2.10
N ASP A 2 -5.41 9.85 -1.97
CA ASP A 2 -4.07 10.37 -1.70
C ASP A 2 -3.38 10.85 -2.99
N GLU A 3 -2.30 11.62 -2.87
CA GLU A 3 -1.50 12.14 -3.99
C GLU A 3 0.01 12.02 -3.63
N PRO A 4 0.72 10.97 -4.09
CA PRO A 4 0.19 9.79 -4.79
C PRO A 4 -0.50 8.83 -3.82
N GLU A 5 -1.29 7.91 -4.36
CA GLU A 5 -1.71 6.74 -3.58
C GLU A 5 -0.49 5.89 -3.20
N ARG A 6 -0.38 5.56 -1.93
CA ARG A 6 0.79 4.90 -1.32
C ARG A 6 0.33 3.97 -0.21
N ILE A 7 1.20 3.06 0.20
CA ILE A 7 0.87 2.07 1.23
C ILE A 7 1.21 2.65 2.61
N ILE A 8 0.20 2.75 3.46
CA ILE A 8 0.32 3.21 4.84
C ILE A 8 -0.03 2.09 5.81
N HIS A 9 0.60 2.11 6.98
CA HIS A 9 0.34 1.22 8.09
C HIS A 9 -0.10 2.02 9.30
N THR A 10 -1.04 1.44 10.05
CA THR A 10 -1.45 1.91 11.38
C THR A 10 -1.85 0.71 12.21
N THR A 11 -1.70 0.84 13.52
CA THR A 11 -2.20 -0.15 14.47
C THR A 11 -3.51 0.34 15.09
N LEU A 12 -4.40 -0.59 15.42
CA LEU A 12 -5.62 -0.33 16.19
C LEU A 12 -5.62 -1.25 17.41
N ASP A 13 -6.13 -0.74 18.52
CA ASP A 13 -6.44 -1.58 19.67
C ASP A 13 -7.84 -2.17 19.49
N LEU A 14 -7.93 -3.49 19.49
CA LEU A 14 -9.18 -4.22 19.25
C LEU A 14 -9.92 -4.54 20.55
N THR A 15 -9.38 -4.21 21.72
CA THR A 15 -10.04 -4.50 23.01
C THR A 15 -11.21 -3.55 23.30
N GLU A 16 -11.19 -2.36 22.71
CA GLU A 16 -12.24 -1.34 22.86
C GLU A 16 -13.46 -1.65 21.99
N ASN A 17 -14.58 -0.99 22.29
CA ASN A 17 -15.77 -1.05 21.43
C ASN A 17 -15.40 -0.59 20.00
N TRP A 18 -15.79 -1.36 19.00
CA TRP A 18 -15.48 -1.06 17.59
C TRP A 18 -15.99 0.30 17.11
N LYS A 19 -17.02 0.85 17.75
CA LYS A 19 -17.51 2.22 17.49
C LYS A 19 -16.57 3.32 17.99
N GLU A 20 -15.65 2.96 18.87
CA GLU A 20 -14.71 3.86 19.55
C GLU A 20 -13.25 3.60 19.14
N TRP A 21 -13.01 2.68 18.20
CA TRP A 21 -11.68 2.41 17.67
C TRP A 21 -11.03 3.69 17.14
N LYS A 22 -9.87 4.03 17.71
CA LYS A 22 -9.04 5.14 17.26
C LYS A 22 -7.85 4.58 16.51
N VAL A 23 -7.70 5.04 15.27
CA VAL A 23 -6.51 4.81 14.46
C VAL A 23 -5.32 5.48 15.17
N LYS A 24 -4.24 4.74 15.40
CA LYS A 24 -2.98 5.27 15.94
C LYS A 24 -2.22 6.06 14.86
N GLU A 25 -0.95 6.34 15.12
CA GLU A 25 -0.08 7.03 14.16
C GLU A 25 0.02 6.24 12.85
N LYS A 26 -0.14 6.95 11.73
CA LYS A 26 -0.01 6.40 10.39
C LYS A 26 1.43 6.55 9.92
N THR A 27 2.02 5.46 9.46
CA THR A 27 3.37 5.45 8.89
C THR A 27 3.30 5.04 7.43
N THR A 28 4.01 5.74 6.55
CA THR A 28 4.14 5.32 5.15
C THR A 28 5.12 4.15 5.07
N ILE A 29 4.71 3.05 4.47
CA ILE A 29 5.52 1.83 4.31
C ILE A 29 6.16 1.80 2.93
N LEU A 30 5.40 2.12 1.87
CA LEU A 30 5.91 2.21 0.49
C LEU A 30 5.24 3.36 -0.24
N GLU A 31 6.00 3.98 -1.15
CA GLU A 31 5.55 4.96 -2.13
C GLU A 31 6.20 4.65 -3.50
N PRO A 32 5.66 5.12 -4.63
CA PRO A 32 6.27 4.87 -5.94
C PRO A 32 7.69 5.46 -6.02
N GLN A 33 8.69 4.60 -6.25
CA GLN A 33 10.11 4.97 -6.35
C GLN A 33 10.77 4.46 -7.64
N LEU A 34 10.25 3.37 -8.20
CA LEU A 34 10.79 2.71 -9.38
C LEU A 34 9.97 3.06 -10.63
N LYS A 35 10.61 2.95 -11.79
CA LYS A 35 9.92 3.22 -13.06
C LYS A 35 8.71 2.34 -13.26
N TRP A 36 8.79 1.06 -12.91
CA TRP A 36 7.65 0.14 -13.07
C TRP A 36 6.48 0.50 -12.11
N GLU A 37 6.76 1.17 -10.99
CA GLU A 37 5.77 1.70 -10.05
C GLU A 37 5.15 3.03 -10.52
N GLY A 38 5.69 3.63 -11.59
CA GLY A 38 5.18 4.86 -12.18
C GLY A 38 5.72 6.14 -11.53
N VAL A 39 6.91 6.10 -10.91
CA VAL A 39 7.54 7.28 -10.30
C VAL A 39 7.70 8.45 -11.29
N GLU A 40 7.86 8.14 -12.58
CA GLU A 40 8.02 9.09 -13.68
C GLU A 40 6.70 9.72 -14.16
N LEU A 41 5.56 9.20 -13.71
CA LEU A 41 4.24 9.66 -14.12
C LEU A 41 3.80 10.86 -13.29
N ASP A 42 2.82 11.59 -13.81
CA ASP A 42 2.27 12.77 -13.16
C ASP A 42 1.77 12.42 -11.75
N LEU A 43 2.12 13.28 -10.81
CA LEU A 43 1.58 13.28 -9.48
C LEU A 43 0.13 13.79 -9.55
N ARG A 44 -0.83 12.92 -9.23
CA ARG A 44 -2.25 13.24 -9.26
C ARG A 44 -2.96 12.58 -8.09
N GLN A 45 -4.03 13.22 -7.64
CA GLN A 45 -4.90 12.67 -6.63
C GLN A 45 -5.61 11.42 -7.15
N SER A 46 -5.62 10.37 -6.33
CA SER A 46 -6.19 9.10 -6.71
C SER A 46 -7.71 9.12 -6.81
N VAL A 47 -8.24 8.35 -7.76
CA VAL A 47 -9.67 8.19 -7.99
C VAL A 47 -10.09 6.79 -7.55
N MET A 48 -11.27 6.69 -6.95
CA MET A 48 -11.82 5.40 -6.52
C MET A 48 -12.28 4.59 -7.74
N GLY A 49 -11.89 3.31 -7.77
CA GLY A 49 -12.22 2.37 -8.86
C GLY A 49 -10.97 1.87 -9.57
N ALA A 50 -11.17 0.97 -10.53
CA ALA A 50 -10.08 0.40 -11.32
C ALA A 50 -9.46 1.43 -12.27
N VAL A 51 -8.16 1.36 -12.48
CA VAL A 51 -7.40 2.19 -13.40
C VAL A 51 -6.78 1.34 -14.52
N GLN A 52 -7.23 1.57 -15.75
CA GLN A 52 -6.77 0.80 -16.91
C GLN A 52 -5.43 1.27 -17.48
N SER A 53 -4.98 2.46 -17.06
CA SER A 53 -3.73 3.08 -17.50
C SER A 53 -2.73 3.12 -16.35
N ARG A 54 -1.44 3.21 -16.69
CA ARG A 54 -0.41 3.47 -15.68
C ARG A 54 -0.62 4.84 -15.03
N VAL A 55 -0.55 4.88 -13.71
CA VAL A 55 -0.63 6.10 -12.87
C VAL A 55 0.39 6.01 -11.73
N ARG A 56 0.82 7.13 -11.15
CA ARG A 56 1.81 7.13 -10.04
C ARG A 56 1.15 6.72 -8.72
N GLU A 57 0.79 5.44 -8.58
CA GLU A 57 0.01 4.94 -7.45
C GLU A 57 0.44 3.51 -7.08
N LEU A 58 0.57 3.23 -5.78
CA LEU A 58 0.65 1.86 -5.24
C LEU A 58 -0.70 1.48 -4.63
N ARG A 59 -1.21 0.29 -4.97
CA ARG A 59 -2.56 -0.18 -4.59
C ARG A 59 -2.56 -1.59 -4.01
N ASP A 60 -3.71 -2.00 -3.48
CA ASP A 60 -4.04 -3.37 -3.09
C ASP A 60 -2.98 -4.09 -2.21
N PRO A 61 -2.59 -3.50 -1.05
CA PRO A 61 -1.64 -4.14 -0.15
C PRO A 61 -2.18 -5.47 0.38
N CYS A 62 -1.37 -6.52 0.32
CA CYS A 62 -1.70 -7.84 0.84
C CYS A 62 -0.51 -8.44 1.62
N ILE A 63 -0.75 -8.86 2.86
CA ILE A 63 0.26 -9.55 3.67
C ILE A 63 0.25 -11.04 3.34
N PHE A 64 1.43 -11.61 3.12
CA PHE A 64 1.64 -13.03 2.85
C PHE A 64 2.77 -13.57 3.71
N GLU A 65 2.53 -14.63 4.47
CA GLU A 65 3.55 -15.39 5.18
C GLU A 65 3.82 -16.69 4.43
N ASP A 66 5.07 -16.91 4.03
CA ASP A 66 5.48 -18.12 3.32
C ASP A 66 5.81 -19.27 4.30
N ILE A 67 5.99 -20.48 3.78
CA ILE A 67 6.24 -21.70 4.57
C ILE A 67 7.52 -21.64 5.43
N ASP A 68 8.44 -20.73 5.11
CA ASP A 68 9.68 -20.48 5.85
C ASP A 68 9.50 -19.47 7.01
N GLY A 69 8.27 -18.96 7.21
CA GLY A 69 7.93 -17.97 8.22
C GLY A 69 8.32 -16.54 7.84
N ILE A 70 8.77 -16.29 6.61
CA ILE A 70 9.05 -14.94 6.14
C ILE A 70 7.75 -14.26 5.72
N VAL A 71 7.55 -13.05 6.23
CA VAL A 71 6.42 -12.18 5.89
C VAL A 71 6.79 -11.25 4.74
N TYR A 72 5.88 -11.15 3.78
CA TYR A 72 5.96 -10.32 2.59
C TYR A 72 4.73 -9.41 2.48
N LEU A 73 4.92 -8.26 1.85
CA LEU A 73 3.86 -7.39 1.36
C LEU A 73 3.82 -7.50 -0.16
N LEU A 74 2.71 -7.98 -0.69
CA LEU A 74 2.36 -7.88 -2.10
C LEU A 74 1.60 -6.57 -2.34
N TYR A 75 1.80 -5.96 -3.50
CA TYR A 75 1.13 -4.72 -3.87
C TYR A 75 1.04 -4.54 -5.38
N CYS A 76 0.08 -3.74 -5.83
CA CYS A 76 -0.04 -3.30 -7.21
C CYS A 76 0.79 -2.03 -7.45
N GLY A 77 1.52 -1.98 -8.56
CA GLY A 77 2.34 -0.83 -8.97
C GLY A 77 1.86 -0.17 -10.25
N ALA A 78 2.11 1.13 -10.35
CA ALA A 78 1.65 1.99 -11.43
C ALA A 78 0.11 1.91 -11.65
N GLY A 79 -0.68 1.98 -10.58
CA GLY A 79 -2.08 1.56 -10.60
C GLY A 79 -2.17 0.04 -10.45
N GLU A 80 -2.97 -0.65 -11.28
CA GLU A 80 -3.02 -2.12 -11.32
C GLU A 80 -2.18 -2.73 -12.46
N SER A 81 -1.10 -2.06 -12.88
CA SER A 81 -0.32 -2.44 -14.07
C SER A 81 0.78 -3.48 -13.82
N GLY A 82 1.03 -3.85 -12.56
CA GLY A 82 2.01 -4.87 -12.19
C GLY A 82 1.92 -5.22 -10.71
N ILE A 83 2.48 -6.36 -10.32
CA ILE A 83 2.50 -6.84 -8.93
C ILE A 83 3.94 -6.86 -8.42
N GLY A 84 4.17 -6.16 -7.32
CA GLY A 84 5.40 -6.19 -6.55
C GLY A 84 5.28 -7.09 -5.32
N ILE A 85 6.42 -7.54 -4.82
CA ILE A 85 6.56 -8.23 -3.54
C ILE A 85 7.78 -7.66 -2.82
N VAL A 86 7.64 -7.33 -1.53
CA VAL A 86 8.74 -6.91 -0.68
C VAL A 86 8.73 -7.71 0.62
N LYS A 87 9.91 -8.12 1.07
CA LYS A 87 10.06 -8.72 2.40
C LYS A 87 9.85 -7.64 3.46
N ILE A 88 9.05 -7.95 4.49
CA ILE A 88 8.86 -7.06 5.62
C ILE A 88 9.74 -7.52 6.77
N ASN A 89 10.56 -6.61 7.30
CA ASN A 89 11.36 -6.85 8.49
C ASN A 89 10.81 -5.96 9.61
N ASN A 90 10.18 -6.58 10.62
CA ASN A 90 9.61 -5.93 11.81
C ASN A 90 8.48 -4.90 11.53
N ILE A 91 7.22 -5.33 11.69
CA ILE A 91 6.05 -4.43 11.78
C ILE A 91 5.70 -4.20 13.25
#